data_AF-A0A6H5L1C7-F1
#
_entry.id   AF-A0A6H5L1C7-F1
#
_cell.length_a   1.000
_cell.length_b   1.000
_cell.length_c   1.000
_cell.angle_alpha   90.00
_cell.angle_beta   90.00
_cell.angle_gamma   90.00
#
_symmetry.space_group_name_H-M   'P 1'
#
loop_
_entity.id
_entity.type
_entity.pdbx_description
1 polymer ?
#
loop_
_entity_poly.entity_id
_entity_poly.type
_entity_poly.pdbx_seq_one_letter_code
_entity_poly.pdbx_strand_id
1 'polypeptide(L)'
;MPPPQHAQGFQDKDGRPSVGNAGGGVRPSDVSVPAGGNGTNAAAAFYAKPLTEKEMLAADEAKDKLDRMVKVEALVGKRKRFFSYLKKTHEEGGFWLNCVQLTRQGDLAVYAAELSSQRILRLFYLGVGLAKLLQSKGGLELVRGILQLLEEWEYHFALAGVAHHNVKAMLAKNIDSIDHSARGRDVSEEGGGKHQEQVVARLKKFNNEVVYENLLTPEVPFALDYLEVVFSLCEVMCRIYAKFVEEECYKNAFVYDGLVKVDNKIKHHIINVFAKEFTDMSANIAKDELRTLR
;
A
#
# COMPACT_ATOMS: atom_id res chain seq x y z
N MET A 1 4.37 -32.70 51.82
CA MET A 1 5.84 -32.59 51.82
C MET A 1 6.27 -31.43 50.91
N PRO A 2 7.52 -30.90 51.01
CA PRO A 2 7.73 -29.44 50.99
C PRO A 2 8.10 -28.81 49.62
N PRO A 3 8.27 -27.46 49.56
CA PRO A 3 8.28 -26.68 48.32
C PRO A 3 9.72 -26.20 47.90
N PRO A 4 9.99 -25.04 47.26
CA PRO A 4 11.16 -24.85 46.39
C PRO A 4 12.48 -24.51 47.11
N GLN A 5 13.58 -24.48 46.35
CA GLN A 5 14.87 -23.95 46.78
C GLN A 5 15.10 -22.50 46.31
N HIS A 6 15.86 -21.75 47.11
CA HIS A 6 16.02 -20.30 47.04
C HIS A 6 17.21 -19.84 46.18
N ALA A 7 17.19 -18.55 45.82
CA ALA A 7 18.34 -17.84 45.30
C ALA A 7 19.29 -17.36 46.42
N GLN A 8 20.59 -17.42 46.14
CA GLN A 8 21.69 -16.63 46.72
C GLN A 8 22.77 -16.53 45.62
N GLY A 9 23.51 -15.44 45.43
CA GLY A 9 23.66 -14.25 46.27
C GLY A 9 25.07 -14.22 46.85
N PHE A 10 25.96 -13.42 46.25
CA PHE A 10 27.31 -13.20 46.76
C PHE A 10 27.70 -11.73 46.64
N GLN A 11 28.49 -11.24 47.61
CA GLN A 11 28.62 -9.81 47.92
C GLN A 11 29.99 -9.22 47.56
N ASP A 12 30.04 -7.90 47.64
CA ASP A 12 31.17 -7.00 47.45
C ASP A 12 32.38 -7.28 48.37
N LYS A 13 33.54 -6.73 48.00
CA LYS A 13 34.58 -6.31 48.96
C LYS A 13 35.26 -5.01 48.55
N ASP A 14 35.22 -4.02 49.43
CA ASP A 14 35.94 -2.75 49.34
C ASP A 14 37.46 -2.88 49.50
N GLY A 15 38.22 -1.85 49.10
CA GLY A 15 39.68 -1.83 49.26
C GLY A 15 40.42 -0.56 48.77
N ARG A 16 40.14 0.61 49.34
CA ARG A 16 41.04 1.79 49.33
C ARG A 16 41.75 1.90 50.71
N PRO A 17 42.79 2.76 50.95
CA PRO A 17 43.38 3.81 50.10
C PRO A 17 44.94 3.94 50.09
N SER A 18 45.45 4.98 49.39
CA SER A 18 46.43 5.99 49.89
C SER A 18 47.93 6.04 49.50
N VAL A 19 48.32 7.28 49.12
CA VAL A 19 49.57 8.04 49.36
C VAL A 19 50.84 7.83 48.50
N GLY A 20 51.17 8.90 47.74
CA GLY A 20 52.52 9.50 47.64
C GLY A 20 53.34 9.25 46.35
N ASN A 21 54.29 10.12 45.95
CA ASN A 21 54.47 11.57 46.15
C ASN A 21 55.54 12.12 45.14
N ALA A 22 55.60 13.44 44.95
CA ALA A 22 56.65 14.24 44.27
C ALA A 22 56.83 14.08 42.74
N GLY A 23 57.27 15.11 42.00
CA GLY A 23 57.46 16.51 42.42
C GLY A 23 58.13 17.41 41.37
N GLY A 24 57.92 18.73 41.48
CA GLY A 24 58.54 19.79 40.66
C GLY A 24 57.75 20.15 39.38
N GLY A 25 57.68 21.42 38.96
CA GLY A 25 58.13 22.66 39.62
C GLY A 25 58.25 23.85 38.65
N VAL A 26 58.23 25.07 39.21
CA VAL A 26 58.48 26.39 38.56
C VAL A 26 57.28 27.11 37.90
N ARG A 27 57.12 28.37 38.34
CA ARG A 27 56.31 29.54 37.92
C ARG A 27 57.21 30.79 38.17
N PRO A 28 56.90 32.07 37.83
CA PRO A 28 55.60 32.73 37.63
C PRO A 28 55.23 32.93 36.13
N SER A 29 54.96 34.07 35.44
CA SER A 29 54.97 35.54 35.69
C SER A 29 53.93 36.28 34.82
N ASP A 30 53.79 37.60 35.08
CA ASP A 30 53.38 38.72 34.21
C ASP A 30 52.21 38.50 33.23
N VAL A 31 50.97 38.87 33.56
CA VAL A 31 50.42 40.25 33.75
C VAL A 31 50.32 41.03 32.43
N SER A 32 49.11 41.07 31.88
CA SER A 32 48.54 42.23 31.16
C SER A 32 47.04 42.07 31.02
N VAL A 33 46.27 43.03 31.58
CA VAL A 33 44.83 43.14 31.39
C VAL A 33 44.54 44.51 30.75
N PRO A 34 43.74 44.55 29.68
CA PRO A 34 42.87 45.68 29.40
C PRO A 34 41.40 45.27 29.54
N ALA A 35 40.62 46.09 30.25
CA ALA A 35 39.16 45.99 30.30
C ALA A 35 38.55 47.18 29.56
N GLY A 36 37.34 47.01 29.01
CA GLY A 36 36.55 48.06 28.37
C GLY A 36 36.35 47.84 26.87
N GLY A 37 35.13 47.48 26.49
CA GLY A 37 34.77 47.16 25.09
C GLY A 37 33.29 46.82 24.94
N ASN A 38 32.40 47.72 25.39
CA ASN A 38 30.96 47.49 25.36
C ASN A 38 30.45 47.63 23.90
N GLY A 39 30.15 46.51 23.23
CA GLY A 39 29.91 46.52 21.78
C GLY A 39 29.02 45.38 21.24
N THR A 40 27.72 45.67 21.13
CA THR A 40 26.80 45.13 20.10
C THR A 40 26.93 43.64 19.67
N ASN A 41 26.50 42.71 20.53
CA ASN A 41 26.06 41.38 20.08
C ASN A 41 24.68 41.46 19.39
N ALA A 42 24.61 42.16 18.25
CA ALA A 42 23.37 42.51 17.56
C ALA A 42 23.53 42.61 16.02
N ALA A 43 24.37 41.75 15.42
CA ALA A 43 24.67 41.79 13.98
C ALA A 43 24.81 40.40 13.31
N ALA A 44 24.37 39.31 13.95
CA ALA A 44 24.45 37.95 13.42
C ALA A 44 23.23 37.51 12.59
N ALA A 45 22.50 38.47 11.99
CA ALA A 45 21.31 38.22 11.20
C ALA A 45 21.38 38.96 9.84
N PHE A 46 20.75 38.38 8.82
CA PHE A 46 20.57 38.95 7.48
C PHE A 46 21.84 39.25 6.66
N TYR A 47 22.50 38.18 6.21
CA TYR A 47 22.82 38.01 4.77
C TYR A 47 22.72 36.54 4.37
N ALA A 48 21.55 35.93 4.62
CA ALA A 48 21.17 34.72 3.88
C ALA A 48 21.04 35.11 2.41
N LYS A 49 21.91 34.56 1.55
CA LYS A 49 21.90 34.85 0.11
C LYS A 49 20.52 34.47 -0.46
N PRO A 50 19.83 35.36 -1.20
CA PRO A 50 18.52 35.03 -1.75
C PRO A 50 18.63 33.80 -2.65
N LEU A 51 17.74 32.83 -2.43
CA LEU A 51 17.65 31.60 -3.22
C LEU A 51 17.47 31.96 -4.69
N THR A 52 18.24 31.33 -5.56
CA THR A 52 18.03 31.45 -7.01
C THR A 52 16.72 30.78 -7.41
N GLU A 53 16.14 31.21 -8.53
CA GLU A 53 14.92 30.64 -9.12
C GLU A 53 14.97 29.10 -9.23
N LYS A 54 16.15 28.55 -9.55
CA LYS A 54 16.39 27.10 -9.64
C LYS A 54 16.36 26.40 -8.27
N GLU A 55 16.89 27.03 -7.23
CA GLU A 55 16.86 26.51 -5.86
C GLU A 55 15.44 26.60 -5.28
N MET A 56 14.68 27.66 -5.60
CA MET A 56 13.26 27.78 -5.25
C MET A 56 12.42 26.68 -5.91
N LEU A 57 12.59 26.45 -7.22
CA LEU A 57 11.88 25.40 -7.95
C LEU A 57 12.20 24.00 -7.41
N ALA A 58 13.48 23.71 -7.12
CA ALA A 58 13.90 22.44 -6.53
C ALA A 58 13.37 22.25 -5.10
N ALA A 59 13.25 23.31 -4.31
CA ALA A 59 12.66 23.26 -2.97
C ALA A 59 11.15 22.94 -3.02
N ASP A 60 10.42 23.49 -4.00
CA ASP A 60 9.00 23.23 -4.17
C ASP A 60 8.74 21.80 -4.69
N GLU A 61 9.53 21.30 -5.65
CA GLU A 61 9.48 19.89 -6.08
C GLU A 61 9.78 18.92 -4.91
N ALA A 62 10.76 19.25 -4.05
CA ALA A 62 11.09 18.46 -2.88
C ALA A 62 9.95 18.46 -1.83
N LYS A 63 9.29 19.61 -1.63
CA LYS A 63 8.09 19.75 -0.78
C LYS A 63 6.92 18.91 -1.29
N ASP A 64 6.62 18.99 -2.58
CA ASP A 64 5.53 18.23 -3.21
C ASP A 64 5.81 16.72 -3.21
N LYS A 65 7.07 16.32 -3.38
CA LYS A 65 7.51 14.92 -3.22
C LYS A 65 7.30 14.41 -1.79
N LEU A 66 7.57 15.24 -0.78
CA LEU A 66 7.35 14.89 0.64
C LEU A 66 5.85 14.77 0.97
N ASP A 67 5.02 15.69 0.46
CA ASP A 67 3.56 15.62 0.57
C ASP A 67 2.99 14.33 -0.07
N ARG A 68 3.44 13.98 -1.28
CA ARG A 68 3.08 12.70 -1.92
C ARG A 68 3.50 11.49 -1.09
N MET A 69 4.68 11.53 -0.46
CA MET A 69 5.18 10.44 0.40
C MET A 69 4.23 10.20 1.58
N VAL A 70 3.94 11.25 2.36
CA VAL A 70 3.03 11.18 3.52
C VAL A 70 1.63 10.73 3.12
N LYS A 71 1.13 11.19 1.96
CA LYS A 71 -0.17 10.75 1.41
C LYS A 71 -0.19 9.27 1.06
N VAL A 72 0.87 8.74 0.42
CA VAL A 72 0.98 7.29 0.11
C VAL A 72 1.08 6.47 1.40
N GLU A 73 1.91 6.85 2.36
CA GLU A 73 2.05 6.12 3.63
C GLU A 73 0.72 6.06 4.41
N ALA A 74 0.01 7.19 4.53
CA ALA A 74 -1.29 7.24 5.20
C ALA A 74 -2.36 6.39 4.48
N LEU A 75 -2.38 6.43 3.14
CA LEU A 75 -3.27 5.62 2.30
C LEU A 75 -2.97 4.13 2.47
N VAL A 76 -1.72 3.72 2.32
CA VAL A 76 -1.25 2.33 2.47
C VAL A 76 -1.54 1.81 3.87
N GLY A 77 -1.25 2.61 4.92
CA GLY A 77 -1.57 2.25 6.30
C GLY A 77 -3.06 2.03 6.53
N LYS A 78 -3.93 2.89 5.99
CA LYS A 78 -5.38 2.75 6.05
C LYS A 78 -5.87 1.49 5.32
N ARG A 79 -5.30 1.19 4.14
CA ARG A 79 -5.71 0.04 3.31
C ARG A 79 -5.25 -1.30 3.90
N LYS A 80 -3.99 -1.39 4.35
CA LYS A 80 -3.48 -2.59 5.05
C LYS A 80 -4.28 -2.88 6.31
N ARG A 81 -4.66 -1.85 7.11
CA ARG A 81 -5.57 -2.03 8.26
C ARG A 81 -6.93 -2.62 7.86
N PHE A 82 -7.55 -2.14 6.78
CA PHE A 82 -8.82 -2.69 6.29
C PHE A 82 -8.70 -4.16 5.86
N PHE A 83 -7.70 -4.52 5.04
CA PHE A 83 -7.55 -5.89 4.55
C PHE A 83 -7.10 -6.87 5.65
N SER A 84 -6.23 -6.46 6.59
CA SER A 84 -5.89 -7.29 7.76
C SER A 84 -7.09 -7.49 8.70
N TYR A 85 -7.96 -6.49 8.86
CA TYR A 85 -9.20 -6.63 9.62
C TYR A 85 -10.18 -7.59 8.92
N LEU A 86 -10.42 -7.39 7.62
CA LEU A 86 -11.29 -8.27 6.82
C LEU A 86 -10.78 -9.72 6.81
N LYS A 87 -9.45 -9.94 6.71
CA LYS A 87 -8.81 -11.26 6.84
C LYS A 87 -9.16 -11.91 8.18
N LYS A 88 -8.95 -11.21 9.30
CA LYS A 88 -9.27 -11.72 10.65
C LYS A 88 -10.74 -12.10 10.82
N THR A 89 -11.68 -11.30 10.28
CA THR A 89 -13.11 -11.64 10.31
C THR A 89 -13.42 -12.95 9.60
N HIS A 90 -12.71 -13.29 8.51
CA HIS A 90 -12.86 -14.56 7.78
C HIS A 90 -12.05 -15.73 8.37
N GLU A 91 -10.99 -15.45 9.14
CA GLU A 91 -10.07 -16.44 9.71
C GLU A 91 -10.54 -16.92 11.08
N GLU A 92 -10.64 -16.00 12.05
CA GLU A 92 -10.87 -16.29 13.47
C GLU A 92 -12.38 -16.24 13.83
N GLY A 93 -13.19 -15.62 12.97
CA GLY A 93 -14.53 -15.11 13.31
C GLY A 93 -14.41 -13.81 14.12
N GLY A 94 -14.99 -12.72 13.64
CA GLY A 94 -14.68 -11.38 14.17
C GLY A 94 -15.87 -10.43 14.23
N PHE A 95 -15.80 -9.47 15.15
CA PHE A 95 -16.84 -8.45 15.31
C PHE A 95 -16.77 -7.41 14.18
N TRP A 96 -17.77 -7.38 13.31
CA TRP A 96 -17.94 -6.32 12.33
C TRP A 96 -18.30 -5.00 13.02
N LEU A 97 -17.52 -3.96 12.71
CA LEU A 97 -17.54 -2.63 13.34
C LEU A 97 -17.47 -2.64 14.88
N ASN A 98 -16.97 -3.72 15.48
CA ASN A 98 -17.01 -4.00 16.93
C ASN A 98 -18.44 -4.11 17.51
N CYS A 99 -19.46 -4.38 16.68
CA CYS A 99 -20.87 -4.44 17.09
C CYS A 99 -21.47 -5.86 17.02
N VAL A 100 -21.20 -6.60 15.94
CA VAL A 100 -21.84 -7.92 15.69
C VAL A 100 -20.77 -8.93 15.32
N GLN A 101 -20.73 -10.07 16.01
CA GLN A 101 -19.80 -11.15 15.68
C GLN A 101 -20.26 -11.86 14.42
N LEU A 102 -19.38 -11.96 13.42
CA LEU A 102 -19.60 -12.79 12.23
C LEU A 102 -18.80 -14.09 12.41
N THR A 103 -19.50 -15.21 12.46
CA THR A 103 -18.90 -16.53 12.67
C THR A 103 -18.52 -17.18 11.33
N ARG A 104 -17.34 -17.82 11.29
CA ARG A 104 -16.86 -18.47 10.06
C ARG A 104 -17.73 -19.66 9.63
N GLN A 105 -18.20 -20.45 10.60
CA GLN A 105 -18.96 -21.68 10.35
C GLN A 105 -20.49 -21.45 10.27
N GLY A 106 -20.98 -20.31 10.73
CA GLY A 106 -22.39 -19.89 10.61
C GLY A 106 -22.54 -18.83 9.54
N ASP A 107 -22.59 -17.57 9.95
CA ASP A 107 -22.99 -16.40 9.14
C ASP A 107 -22.23 -16.31 7.81
N LEU A 108 -20.89 -16.44 7.86
CA LEU A 108 -20.04 -16.34 6.68
C LEU A 108 -20.15 -17.56 5.76
N ALA A 109 -20.45 -18.75 6.29
CA ALA A 109 -20.64 -19.97 5.51
C ALA A 109 -22.02 -19.98 4.81
N VAL A 110 -23.08 -19.54 5.50
CA VAL A 110 -24.42 -19.35 4.91
C VAL A 110 -24.35 -18.32 3.80
N TYR A 111 -23.76 -17.14 4.08
CA TYR A 111 -23.54 -16.11 3.07
C TYR A 111 -22.73 -16.61 1.88
N ALA A 112 -21.63 -17.35 2.11
CA ALA A 112 -20.82 -17.93 1.04
C ALA A 112 -21.61 -18.89 0.14
N ALA A 113 -22.55 -19.67 0.70
CA ALA A 113 -23.40 -20.60 -0.04
C ALA A 113 -24.45 -19.89 -0.92
N GLU A 114 -24.86 -18.67 -0.58
CA GLU A 114 -25.77 -17.84 -1.38
C GLU A 114 -25.06 -17.13 -2.56
N LEU A 115 -23.72 -17.09 -2.57
CA LEU A 115 -22.96 -16.41 -3.62
C LEU A 115 -22.86 -17.22 -4.92
N SER A 116 -23.26 -16.59 -6.03
CA SER A 116 -23.00 -17.13 -7.37
C SER A 116 -21.51 -17.45 -7.59
N SER A 117 -21.20 -18.57 -8.24
CA SER A 117 -19.81 -18.97 -8.53
C SER A 117 -19.04 -17.90 -9.31
N GLN A 118 -19.75 -17.09 -10.13
CA GLN A 118 -19.21 -15.92 -10.83
C GLN A 118 -18.69 -14.82 -9.87
N ARG A 119 -19.31 -14.61 -8.70
CA ARG A 119 -18.81 -13.69 -7.66
C ARG A 119 -17.48 -14.16 -7.08
N ILE A 120 -17.34 -15.47 -6.87
CA ILE A 120 -16.11 -16.07 -6.34
C ILE A 120 -14.99 -16.04 -7.39
N LEU A 121 -15.31 -16.44 -8.63
CA LEU A 121 -14.38 -16.44 -9.77
C LEU A 121 -13.81 -15.04 -10.07
N ARG A 122 -14.63 -13.98 -9.94
CA ARG A 122 -14.20 -12.58 -10.02
C ARG A 122 -13.08 -12.26 -9.03
N LEU A 123 -13.25 -12.65 -7.77
CA LEU A 123 -12.26 -12.38 -6.72
C LEU A 123 -10.99 -13.21 -6.91
N PHE A 124 -11.14 -14.47 -7.35
CA PHE A 124 -10.03 -15.38 -7.64
C PHE A 124 -9.15 -14.90 -8.80
N TYR A 125 -9.72 -14.58 -9.98
CA TYR A 125 -8.95 -14.08 -11.13
C TYR A 125 -8.22 -12.76 -10.81
N LEU A 126 -8.83 -11.86 -10.01
CA LEU A 126 -8.17 -10.65 -9.54
C LEU A 126 -6.98 -10.97 -8.61
N GLY A 127 -7.15 -11.90 -7.67
CA GLY A 127 -6.08 -12.34 -6.77
C GLY A 127 -4.89 -12.95 -7.53
N VAL A 128 -5.16 -13.82 -8.50
CA VAL A 128 -4.14 -14.45 -9.35
C VAL A 128 -3.41 -13.41 -10.22
N GLY A 129 -4.15 -12.47 -10.83
CA GLY A 129 -3.55 -11.36 -11.60
C GLY A 129 -2.69 -10.43 -10.73
N LEU A 130 -3.11 -10.11 -9.51
CA LEU A 130 -2.31 -9.29 -8.58
C LEU A 130 -1.08 -10.05 -8.08
N ALA A 131 -1.17 -11.37 -7.86
CA ALA A 131 -0.02 -12.20 -7.47
C ALA A 131 1.07 -12.25 -8.56
N LYS A 132 0.69 -12.25 -9.86
CA LYS A 132 1.62 -12.05 -10.99
C LYS A 132 2.35 -10.70 -10.88
N LEU A 133 1.66 -9.64 -10.50
CA LEU A 133 2.18 -8.27 -10.45
C LEU A 133 3.04 -7.97 -9.22
N LEU A 134 2.93 -8.73 -8.12
CA LEU A 134 3.87 -8.64 -6.99
C LEU A 134 5.34 -8.87 -7.41
N GLN A 135 5.57 -9.56 -8.52
CA GLN A 135 6.90 -9.89 -9.04
C GLN A 135 7.51 -8.82 -9.96
N SER A 136 6.78 -7.76 -10.33
CA SER A 136 7.33 -6.65 -11.13
C SER A 136 8.38 -5.86 -10.35
N LYS A 137 9.17 -5.03 -11.03
CA LYS A 137 10.18 -4.15 -10.41
C LYS A 137 9.93 -2.70 -10.83
N GLY A 138 10.08 -1.77 -9.91
CA GLY A 138 9.79 -0.35 -10.14
C GLY A 138 8.29 -0.02 -10.05
N GLY A 139 8.00 1.13 -9.45
CA GLY A 139 6.62 1.58 -9.23
C GLY A 139 5.82 1.84 -10.51
N LEU A 140 6.48 2.22 -11.61
CA LEU A 140 5.82 2.47 -12.89
C LEU A 140 5.23 1.18 -13.49
N GLU A 141 6.01 0.10 -13.57
CA GLU A 141 5.53 -1.20 -14.06
C GLU A 141 4.39 -1.74 -13.18
N LEU A 142 4.56 -1.64 -11.86
CA LEU A 142 3.57 -2.10 -10.89
C LEU A 142 2.24 -1.37 -11.07
N VAL A 143 2.26 -0.03 -11.10
CA VAL A 143 1.04 0.78 -11.20
C VAL A 143 0.40 0.67 -12.59
N ARG A 144 1.19 0.70 -13.68
CA ARG A 144 0.69 0.47 -15.06
C ARG A 144 0.07 -0.92 -15.18
N GLY A 145 0.73 -1.95 -14.66
CA GLY A 145 0.25 -3.33 -14.66
C GLY A 145 -1.04 -3.55 -13.85
N ILE A 146 -1.16 -2.95 -12.66
CA ILE A 146 -2.38 -3.08 -11.84
C ILE A 146 -3.55 -2.32 -12.47
N LEU A 147 -3.34 -1.13 -13.03
CA LEU A 147 -4.39 -0.42 -13.77
C LEU A 147 -4.86 -1.22 -14.98
N GLN A 148 -3.92 -1.82 -15.73
CA GLN A 148 -4.24 -2.67 -16.87
C GLN A 148 -5.02 -3.92 -16.45
N LEU A 149 -4.59 -4.62 -15.40
CA LEU A 149 -5.32 -5.77 -14.83
C LEU A 149 -6.75 -5.40 -14.43
N LEU A 150 -6.95 -4.27 -13.73
CA LEU A 150 -8.28 -3.84 -13.30
C LEU A 150 -9.18 -3.46 -14.49
N GLU A 151 -8.61 -2.86 -15.53
CA GLU A 151 -9.32 -2.52 -16.78
C GLU A 151 -9.76 -3.76 -17.56
N GLU A 152 -8.88 -4.77 -17.65
CA GLU A 152 -9.14 -6.09 -18.25
C GLU A 152 -10.18 -6.89 -17.45
N TRP A 153 -10.09 -6.86 -16.12
CA TRP A 153 -11.00 -7.54 -15.19
C TRP A 153 -12.43 -6.95 -15.22
N GLU A 154 -12.55 -5.62 -15.23
CA GLU A 154 -13.84 -4.94 -15.41
C GLU A 154 -14.50 -5.29 -16.74
N TYR A 155 -13.70 -5.42 -17.81
CA TYR A 155 -14.17 -5.79 -19.13
C TYR A 155 -14.63 -7.25 -19.16
N HIS A 156 -13.79 -8.19 -18.72
CA HIS A 156 -14.05 -9.63 -18.76
C HIS A 156 -15.36 -10.01 -18.06
N PHE A 157 -15.62 -9.40 -16.90
CA PHE A 157 -16.85 -9.64 -16.13
C PHE A 157 -17.98 -8.64 -16.41
N ALA A 158 -17.81 -7.75 -17.40
CA ALA A 158 -18.76 -6.71 -17.81
C ALA A 158 -19.36 -5.91 -16.64
N LEU A 159 -18.53 -5.51 -15.66
CA LEU A 159 -18.98 -4.99 -14.36
C LEU A 159 -19.77 -3.67 -14.44
N ALA A 160 -19.65 -2.94 -15.56
CA ALA A 160 -20.41 -1.72 -15.86
C ALA A 160 -21.55 -1.96 -16.89
N GLY A 161 -21.95 -3.22 -17.09
CA GLY A 161 -23.00 -3.62 -18.02
C GLY A 161 -22.53 -3.85 -19.46
N VAL A 162 -23.35 -4.57 -20.22
CA VAL A 162 -23.05 -5.02 -21.60
C VAL A 162 -22.80 -3.85 -22.55
N ALA A 163 -23.54 -2.76 -22.43
CA ALA A 163 -23.33 -1.57 -23.26
C ALA A 163 -21.91 -0.98 -23.08
N HIS A 164 -21.43 -0.89 -21.84
CA HIS A 164 -20.09 -0.38 -21.54
C HIS A 164 -18.99 -1.37 -21.96
N HIS A 165 -19.23 -2.69 -21.83
CA HIS A 165 -18.36 -3.73 -22.37
C HIS A 165 -18.19 -3.58 -23.89
N ASN A 166 -19.28 -3.46 -24.64
CA ASN A 166 -19.26 -3.29 -26.10
C ASN A 166 -18.50 -2.01 -26.52
N VAL A 167 -18.73 -0.89 -25.83
CA VAL A 167 -17.99 0.37 -26.07
C VAL A 167 -16.50 0.22 -25.76
N LYS A 168 -16.12 -0.45 -24.66
CA LYS A 168 -14.72 -0.76 -24.35
C LYS A 168 -14.06 -1.63 -25.43
N ALA A 169 -14.77 -2.61 -26.03
CA ALA A 169 -14.26 -3.43 -27.13
C ALA A 169 -14.01 -2.60 -28.41
N MET A 170 -14.95 -1.73 -28.77
CA MET A 170 -14.81 -0.82 -29.91
C MET A 170 -13.59 0.11 -29.75
N LEU A 171 -13.39 0.66 -28.55
CA LEU A 171 -12.30 1.58 -28.21
C LEU A 171 -10.95 0.90 -27.90
N ALA A 172 -10.87 -0.43 -27.86
CA ALA A 172 -9.62 -1.15 -27.63
C ALA A 172 -8.56 -0.86 -28.73
N LYS A 173 -7.29 -0.69 -28.36
CA LYS A 173 -6.18 -0.43 -29.29
C LYS A 173 -5.90 -1.69 -30.12
N ASN A 174 -5.93 -1.59 -31.46
CA ASN A 174 -5.42 -2.65 -32.32
C ASN A 174 -3.92 -2.87 -32.05
N ILE A 175 -3.50 -4.13 -32.00
CA ILE A 175 -2.09 -4.54 -31.98
C ILE A 175 -1.83 -5.51 -33.15
N ASP A 176 -0.67 -5.40 -33.78
CA ASP A 176 -0.32 -6.17 -34.97
C ASP A 176 0.32 -7.53 -34.65
N SER A 177 0.72 -7.75 -33.40
CA SER A 177 1.26 -9.02 -32.89
C SER A 177 0.96 -9.22 -31.40
N ILE A 178 0.78 -10.47 -30.98
CA ILE A 178 0.66 -10.86 -29.57
C ILE A 178 2.05 -11.25 -29.01
N ASP A 179 3.06 -10.40 -29.17
CA ASP A 179 4.37 -10.66 -28.55
C ASP A 179 4.34 -10.33 -27.04
N HIS A 180 4.00 -11.33 -26.24
CA HIS A 180 4.00 -11.26 -24.78
C HIS A 180 5.39 -10.94 -24.16
N SER A 181 6.48 -11.02 -24.93
CA SER A 181 7.83 -10.65 -24.43
C SER A 181 8.07 -9.14 -24.38
N ALA A 182 7.27 -8.33 -25.08
CA ALA A 182 7.43 -6.88 -25.18
C ALA A 182 6.96 -6.09 -23.94
N ARG A 183 7.21 -6.62 -22.73
CA ARG A 183 6.78 -6.07 -21.42
C ARG A 183 7.58 -4.82 -20.97
N GLY A 184 7.82 -3.91 -21.91
CA GLY A 184 8.67 -2.72 -21.74
C GLY A 184 9.22 -2.15 -23.05
N ARG A 185 8.59 -2.44 -24.20
CA ARG A 185 9.00 -1.93 -25.51
C ARG A 185 7.80 -1.41 -26.32
N ASP A 186 7.22 -0.31 -25.85
CA ASP A 186 6.48 0.60 -26.72
C ASP A 186 7.49 1.31 -27.64
N VAL A 187 7.85 0.65 -28.75
CA VAL A 187 8.85 1.15 -29.71
C VAL A 187 8.19 2.15 -30.68
N SER A 188 8.75 3.37 -30.70
CA SER A 188 8.57 4.40 -31.72
C SER A 188 7.15 4.94 -31.97
N GLU A 189 6.83 6.04 -31.28
CA GLU A 189 6.60 7.28 -32.04
C GLU A 189 7.92 8.08 -32.00
N GLU A 190 8.58 8.26 -33.15
CA GLU A 190 9.80 9.08 -33.24
C GLU A 190 9.45 10.58 -33.25
N GLY A 191 9.01 11.09 -32.10
CA GLY A 191 8.75 12.50 -31.84
C GLY A 191 9.66 13.03 -30.75
N GLY A 192 10.66 13.85 -31.12
CA GLY A 192 11.69 14.34 -30.18
C GLY A 192 11.16 15.31 -29.12
N GLY A 193 10.62 14.80 -28.02
CA GLY A 193 10.14 15.59 -26.88
C GLY A 193 10.18 14.81 -25.56
N LYS A 194 10.35 15.53 -24.44
CA LYS A 194 10.35 14.93 -23.08
C LYS A 194 8.92 14.64 -22.60
N HIS A 195 8.21 13.74 -23.29
CA HIS A 195 6.88 13.31 -22.88
C HIS A 195 6.98 12.37 -21.68
N GLN A 196 6.83 12.93 -20.49
CA GLN A 196 6.82 12.20 -19.24
C GLN A 196 5.56 11.32 -19.19
N GLU A 197 5.77 10.00 -19.32
CA GLU A 197 4.72 9.05 -19.72
C GLU A 197 3.53 9.03 -18.75
N GLN A 198 2.34 9.39 -19.23
CA GLN A 198 1.12 9.33 -18.44
C GLN A 198 0.72 7.86 -18.23
N VAL A 199 0.54 7.44 -16.98
CA VAL A 199 0.08 6.07 -16.69
C VAL A 199 -1.40 5.92 -17.08
N VAL A 200 -1.63 5.19 -18.18
CA VAL A 200 -2.93 4.92 -18.78
C VAL A 200 -3.06 3.42 -19.07
N ALA A 201 -4.16 2.81 -18.62
CA ALA A 201 -4.56 1.47 -19.05
C ALA A 201 -5.45 1.55 -20.29
N ARG A 202 -5.28 0.62 -21.22
CA ARG A 202 -6.13 0.48 -22.42
C ARG A 202 -6.24 -1.00 -22.80
N LEU A 203 -7.45 -1.46 -23.06
CA LEU A 203 -7.64 -2.78 -23.67
C LEU A 203 -6.94 -2.84 -25.03
N LYS A 204 -6.37 -4.02 -25.33
CA LYS A 204 -5.75 -4.33 -26.61
C LYS A 204 -6.65 -5.30 -27.39
N LYS A 205 -6.70 -5.20 -28.71
CA LYS A 205 -7.38 -6.18 -29.57
C LYS A 205 -6.48 -6.65 -30.72
N PHE A 206 -6.57 -7.95 -31.01
CA PHE A 206 -5.86 -8.64 -32.07
C PHE A 206 -6.90 -9.51 -32.82
N ASN A 207 -6.88 -9.52 -34.15
CA ASN A 207 -7.90 -10.21 -34.97
C ASN A 207 -9.36 -9.93 -34.56
N ASN A 208 -9.63 -8.69 -34.12
CA ASN A 208 -10.92 -8.22 -33.58
C ASN A 208 -11.36 -8.81 -32.21
N GLU A 209 -10.54 -9.65 -31.58
CA GLU A 209 -10.76 -10.16 -30.20
C GLU A 209 -9.95 -9.35 -29.17
N VAL A 210 -10.50 -9.16 -27.96
CA VAL A 210 -9.79 -8.44 -26.87
C VAL A 210 -8.83 -9.38 -26.16
N VAL A 211 -7.55 -8.99 -26.09
CA VAL A 211 -6.46 -9.78 -25.50
C VAL A 211 -6.04 -9.18 -24.16
N TYR A 212 -5.86 -10.05 -23.16
CA TYR A 212 -5.41 -9.67 -21.82
C TYR A 212 -3.88 -9.77 -21.67
N GLU A 213 -3.28 -8.80 -20.98
CA GLU A 213 -1.84 -8.76 -20.68
C GLU A 213 -1.55 -9.21 -19.24
N ASN A 214 -2.43 -8.87 -18.29
CA ASN A 214 -2.20 -9.06 -16.86
C ASN A 214 -3.31 -9.83 -16.16
N LEU A 215 -4.56 -9.76 -16.64
CA LEU A 215 -5.61 -10.70 -16.24
C LEU A 215 -5.25 -12.13 -16.66
N LEU A 216 -5.44 -13.08 -15.75
CA LEU A 216 -5.29 -14.51 -15.99
C LEU A 216 -6.64 -15.18 -15.74
N THR A 217 -7.07 -16.01 -16.68
CA THR A 217 -8.37 -16.71 -16.66
C THR A 217 -8.16 -18.23 -16.70
N PRO A 218 -7.50 -18.84 -15.70
CA PRO A 218 -7.26 -20.28 -15.67
C PRO A 218 -8.57 -21.06 -15.53
N GLU A 219 -8.69 -22.19 -16.22
CA GLU A 219 -9.77 -23.13 -16.00
C GLU A 219 -9.66 -23.73 -14.59
N VAL A 220 -10.77 -23.69 -13.82
CA VAL A 220 -10.83 -24.22 -12.45
C VAL A 220 -11.75 -25.45 -12.45
N PRO A 221 -11.24 -26.68 -12.37
CA PRO A 221 -12.04 -27.91 -12.46
C PRO A 221 -12.75 -28.29 -11.15
N PHE A 222 -12.87 -27.36 -10.19
CA PHE A 222 -13.47 -27.56 -8.88
C PHE A 222 -14.18 -26.30 -8.39
N ALA A 223 -15.09 -26.46 -7.41
CA ALA A 223 -15.73 -25.32 -6.77
C ALA A 223 -14.73 -24.53 -5.90
N LEU A 224 -14.66 -23.21 -6.10
CA LEU A 224 -13.84 -22.31 -5.30
C LEU A 224 -14.50 -22.03 -3.95
N ASP A 225 -13.78 -22.25 -2.84
CA ASP A 225 -14.18 -21.79 -1.52
C ASP A 225 -14.08 -20.25 -1.46
N TYR A 226 -15.19 -19.58 -1.16
CA TYR A 226 -15.24 -18.12 -1.06
C TYR A 226 -14.37 -17.58 0.08
N LEU A 227 -14.38 -18.21 1.25
CA LEU A 227 -13.67 -17.72 2.43
C LEU A 227 -12.16 -17.77 2.20
N GLU A 228 -11.65 -18.86 1.60
CA GLU A 228 -10.24 -18.99 1.25
C GLU A 228 -9.81 -18.08 0.10
N VAL A 229 -10.69 -17.84 -0.90
CA VAL A 229 -10.46 -16.85 -1.95
C VAL A 229 -10.36 -15.44 -1.37
N VAL A 230 -11.23 -15.06 -0.43
CA VAL A 230 -11.19 -13.72 0.21
C VAL A 230 -10.00 -13.58 1.14
N PHE A 231 -9.70 -14.59 1.94
CA PHE A 231 -8.51 -14.65 2.81
C PHE A 231 -7.23 -14.41 2.00
N SER A 232 -7.07 -15.17 0.91
CA SER A 232 -5.93 -15.08 -0.01
C SER A 232 -5.86 -13.71 -0.70
N LEU A 233 -7.00 -13.19 -1.17
CA LEU A 233 -7.09 -11.87 -1.79
C LEU A 233 -6.71 -10.75 -0.81
N CYS A 234 -7.14 -10.81 0.45
CA CYS A 234 -6.78 -9.83 1.47
C CYS A 234 -5.27 -9.82 1.74
N GLU A 235 -4.62 -10.98 1.72
CA GLU A 235 -3.17 -11.04 1.89
C GLU A 235 -2.41 -10.49 0.66
N VAL A 236 -2.82 -10.86 -0.56
CA VAL A 236 -2.24 -10.29 -1.79
C VAL A 236 -2.43 -8.78 -1.84
N MET A 237 -3.61 -8.26 -1.46
CA MET A 237 -3.85 -6.82 -1.33
C MET A 237 -2.91 -6.16 -0.30
N CYS A 238 -2.74 -6.75 0.89
CA CYS A 238 -1.80 -6.24 1.90
C CYS A 238 -0.35 -6.18 1.41
N ARG A 239 0.07 -7.14 0.57
CA ARG A 239 1.39 -7.17 -0.08
C ARG A 239 1.49 -6.11 -1.19
N ILE A 240 0.47 -5.97 -2.05
CA ILE A 240 0.41 -4.95 -3.11
C ILE A 240 0.52 -3.53 -2.54
N TYR A 241 -0.25 -3.23 -1.49
CA TYR A 241 -0.19 -1.92 -0.84
C TYR A 241 1.14 -1.67 -0.12
N ALA A 242 1.82 -2.70 0.41
CA ALA A 242 3.18 -2.55 0.94
C ALA A 242 4.18 -2.19 -0.18
N LYS A 243 4.10 -2.90 -1.31
CA LYS A 243 4.98 -2.73 -2.47
C LYS A 243 4.92 -1.32 -3.08
N PHE A 244 3.81 -0.59 -2.96
CA PHE A 244 3.75 0.83 -3.37
C PHE A 244 4.72 1.75 -2.59
N VAL A 245 5.02 1.45 -1.34
CA VAL A 245 6.00 2.19 -0.52
C VAL A 245 7.41 1.71 -0.84
N GLU A 246 7.60 0.39 -0.93
CA GLU A 246 8.88 -0.28 -1.24
C GLU A 246 9.44 0.15 -2.60
N GLU A 247 8.58 0.26 -3.62
CA GLU A 247 8.91 0.75 -4.97
C GLU A 247 8.81 2.29 -5.11
N GLU A 248 8.68 2.99 -3.97
CA GLU A 248 8.71 4.45 -3.84
C GLU A 248 7.79 5.22 -4.83
N CYS A 249 6.57 4.72 -5.03
CA CYS A 249 5.62 5.20 -6.04
C CYS A 249 5.23 6.68 -5.91
N TYR A 250 5.51 7.30 -4.77
CA TYR A 250 5.32 8.73 -4.51
C TYR A 250 6.34 9.65 -5.22
N LYS A 251 7.50 9.13 -5.65
CA LYS A 251 8.57 9.94 -6.25
C LYS A 251 8.12 10.65 -7.53
N ASN A 252 7.68 9.88 -8.52
CA ASN A 252 7.19 10.38 -9.80
C ASN A 252 5.69 10.70 -9.70
N ALA A 253 5.29 11.95 -9.99
CA ALA A 253 3.90 12.40 -9.92
C ALA A 253 2.94 11.56 -10.78
N PHE A 254 3.35 11.14 -11.98
CA PHE A 254 2.53 10.33 -12.88
C PHE A 254 2.28 8.91 -12.33
N VAL A 255 3.24 8.35 -11.59
CA VAL A 255 3.11 7.05 -10.90
C VAL A 255 2.21 7.19 -9.67
N TYR A 256 2.34 8.28 -8.93
CA TYR A 256 1.45 8.62 -7.81
C TYR A 256 0.00 8.79 -8.27
N ASP A 257 -0.26 9.53 -9.35
CA ASP A 257 -1.61 9.69 -9.92
C ASP A 257 -2.17 8.34 -10.42
N GLY A 258 -1.32 7.48 -10.98
CA GLY A 258 -1.67 6.11 -11.31
C GLY A 258 -2.07 5.30 -10.08
N LEU A 259 -1.30 5.38 -8.99
CA LEU A 259 -1.59 4.72 -7.70
C LEU A 259 -2.92 5.21 -7.12
N VAL A 260 -3.21 6.51 -7.18
CA VAL A 260 -4.48 7.09 -6.74
C VAL A 260 -5.65 6.57 -7.60
N LYS A 261 -5.47 6.35 -8.90
CA LYS A 261 -6.47 5.67 -9.75
C LYS A 261 -6.67 4.20 -9.36
N VAL A 262 -5.59 3.46 -9.09
CA VAL A 262 -5.65 2.07 -8.57
C VAL A 262 -6.44 2.02 -7.28
N ASP A 263 -6.10 2.86 -6.30
CA ASP A 263 -6.76 2.89 -5.00
C ASP A 263 -8.25 3.19 -5.14
N ASN A 264 -8.64 4.10 -6.04
CA ASN A 264 -10.05 4.41 -6.27
C ASN A 264 -10.82 3.24 -6.91
N LYS A 265 -10.22 2.50 -7.87
CA LYS A 265 -10.83 1.28 -8.43
C LYS A 265 -10.96 0.16 -7.38
N ILE A 266 -9.91 -0.11 -6.60
CA ILE A 266 -9.94 -1.11 -5.50
C ILE A 266 -10.96 -0.70 -4.43
N LYS A 267 -11.00 0.59 -4.06
CA LYS A 267 -11.99 1.14 -3.13
C LYS A 267 -13.41 0.87 -3.61
N HIS A 268 -13.70 1.15 -4.88
CA HIS A 268 -15.04 1.01 -5.44
C HIS A 268 -15.48 -0.45 -5.60
N HIS A 269 -14.68 -1.30 -6.27
CA HIS A 269 -15.07 -2.65 -6.64
C HIS A 269 -14.87 -3.72 -5.54
N ILE A 270 -13.99 -3.44 -4.57
CA ILE A 270 -13.64 -4.39 -3.50
C ILE A 270 -14.10 -3.84 -2.16
N ILE A 271 -13.43 -2.81 -1.64
CA ILE A 271 -13.55 -2.36 -0.24
C ILE A 271 -14.98 -1.91 0.08
N ASN A 272 -15.58 -1.06 -0.75
CA ASN A 272 -16.95 -0.58 -0.56
C ASN A 272 -17.99 -1.69 -0.66
N VAL A 273 -17.74 -2.72 -1.48
CA VAL A 273 -18.68 -3.82 -1.70
C VAL A 273 -18.68 -4.74 -0.47
N PHE A 274 -17.49 -5.20 -0.03
CA PHE A 274 -17.34 -5.95 1.23
C PHE A 274 -17.91 -5.17 2.42
N ALA A 275 -17.59 -3.88 2.53
CA ALA A 275 -18.08 -3.06 3.64
C ALA A 275 -19.60 -2.90 3.65
N LYS A 276 -20.26 -2.88 2.48
CA LYS A 276 -21.72 -2.90 2.37
C LYS A 276 -22.27 -4.27 2.76
N GLU A 277 -21.82 -5.34 2.09
CA GLU A 277 -22.27 -6.73 2.29
C GLU A 277 -22.19 -7.14 3.76
N PHE A 278 -21.09 -6.83 4.44
CA PHE A 278 -20.87 -7.18 5.84
C PHE A 278 -21.69 -6.31 6.81
N THR A 279 -21.98 -5.06 6.45
CA THR A 279 -22.87 -4.19 7.23
C THR A 279 -24.33 -4.62 7.09
N ASP A 280 -24.77 -5.01 5.89
CA ASP A 280 -26.12 -5.54 5.65
C ASP A 280 -26.33 -6.86 6.42
N MET A 281 -25.36 -7.78 6.37
CA MET A 281 -25.36 -9.04 7.12
C MET A 281 -25.45 -8.79 8.63
N SER A 282 -24.56 -7.95 9.17
CA SER A 282 -24.54 -7.57 10.59
C SER A 282 -25.85 -6.92 11.04
N ALA A 283 -26.42 -6.06 10.19
CA ALA A 283 -27.70 -5.41 10.45
C ALA A 283 -28.89 -6.37 10.38
N ASN A 284 -28.77 -7.54 9.75
CA ASN A 284 -29.80 -8.57 9.78
C ASN A 284 -29.70 -9.43 11.04
N ILE A 285 -28.51 -9.95 11.36
CA ILE A 285 -28.23 -10.68 12.62
C ILE A 285 -28.72 -9.86 13.83
N ALA A 286 -28.38 -8.57 13.89
CA ALA A 286 -28.82 -7.69 14.97
C ALA A 286 -30.35 -7.47 15.02
N LYS A 287 -31.09 -7.56 13.90
CA LYS A 287 -32.57 -7.50 13.91
C LYS A 287 -33.17 -8.80 14.42
N ASP A 288 -32.56 -9.94 14.13
CA ASP A 288 -33.06 -11.25 14.52
C ASP A 288 -32.81 -11.54 16.00
N GLU A 289 -31.66 -11.14 16.54
CA GLU A 289 -31.44 -11.12 18.01
C GLU A 289 -32.38 -10.13 18.73
N LEU A 290 -32.73 -8.99 18.10
CA LEU A 290 -33.75 -8.08 18.64
C LEU A 290 -35.21 -8.59 18.49
N ARG A 291 -35.42 -9.72 17.79
CA ARG A 291 -36.71 -10.42 17.70
C ARG A 291 -36.80 -11.57 18.70
N THR A 292 -35.70 -12.28 19.00
CA THR A 292 -35.67 -13.37 20.00
C THR A 292 -35.82 -12.85 21.44
N LEU A 293 -35.52 -11.57 21.67
CA LEU A 293 -35.66 -10.86 22.95
C LEU A 293 -37.07 -10.26 23.20
N ARG A 294 -38.12 -10.73 22.51
CA ARG A 294 -39.51 -10.21 22.60
C ARG A 294 -40.54 -11.31 22.86
#